data_AF-C2CJF2-F1
#
_entry.id   AF-C2CJF2-F1
#
_cell.length_a   1.000
_cell.length_b   1.000
_cell.length_c   1.000
_cell.angle_alpha   90.00
_cell.angle_beta   90.00
_cell.angle_gamma   90.00
#
_symmetry.space_group_name_H-M   'P 1'
#
loop_
_entity.id
_entity.type
_entity.pdbx_description
1 polymer ?
#
loop_
_entity_poly.entity_id
_entity_poly.type
_entity_poly.pdbx_seq_one_letter_code
_entity_poly.pdbx_strand_id
1 'polypeptide(L)'
;YENGEFVFDKNVDSVELEFDYNNDMYQGKMTIYNPNKYSIDTQTDLTGQDIDEKDNKIDDLTKNIKDLENQIKDLNDKKQEDQSKIDELKEKLESCKDNGEKLKQEKAKLEEEIRDKDNKIAQLNKEIKDLKNSNNNDELIAEITQLKDELKRLQYENAKLKEDYSSTKWELEAEKEKTG
;
A
#
# COMPACT_ATOMS: atom_id res chain seq x y z
N TYR A 1 -83.36 -38.74 41.69
CA TYR A 1 -82.97 -38.62 43.11
C TYR A 1 -82.71 -40.03 43.60
N GLU A 2 -81.45 -40.41 43.68
CA GLU A 2 -81.03 -41.71 44.21
C GLU A 2 -80.09 -41.43 45.39
N ASN A 3 -80.30 -42.09 46.53
CA ASN A 3 -79.44 -41.97 47.72
C ASN A 3 -79.21 -40.55 48.29
N GLY A 4 -80.13 -39.61 48.10
CA GLY A 4 -80.02 -38.26 48.65
C GLY A 4 -79.30 -37.25 47.75
N GLU A 5 -78.81 -37.68 46.58
CA GLU A 5 -78.13 -36.84 45.61
C GLU A 5 -79.01 -36.53 44.39
N PHE A 6 -78.94 -35.27 43.94
CA PHE A 6 -79.52 -34.86 42.66
C PHE A 6 -78.54 -35.17 41.54
N VAL A 7 -78.84 -36.20 40.75
CA VAL A 7 -78.12 -36.51 39.51
C VAL A 7 -78.85 -35.82 38.36
N PHE A 8 -78.15 -34.91 37.66
CA PHE A 8 -78.66 -34.32 36.43
C PHE A 8 -78.39 -35.26 35.25
N ASP A 9 -79.45 -35.59 34.49
CA ASP A 9 -79.28 -36.18 33.17
C ASP A 9 -78.56 -35.16 32.25
N LYS A 10 -77.73 -35.65 31.32
CA LYS A 10 -76.98 -34.81 30.37
C LYS A 10 -77.87 -33.92 29.52
N ASN A 11 -79.14 -34.30 29.31
CA ASN A 11 -80.08 -33.56 28.46
C ASN A 11 -81.06 -32.67 29.23
N VAL A 12 -80.92 -32.54 30.55
CA VAL A 12 -81.80 -31.73 31.39
C VAL A 12 -81.13 -30.40 31.72
N ASP A 13 -81.80 -29.28 31.42
CA ASP A 13 -81.25 -27.94 31.60
C ASP A 13 -81.31 -27.45 33.04
N SER A 14 -82.40 -27.78 33.72
CA SER A 14 -82.63 -27.46 35.13
C SER A 14 -83.65 -28.41 35.71
N VAL A 15 -83.68 -28.49 37.03
CA VAL A 15 -84.71 -29.18 37.80
C VAL A 15 -85.38 -28.17 38.70
N GLU A 16 -86.71 -28.15 38.70
CA GLU A 16 -87.51 -27.33 39.58
C GLU A 16 -87.96 -28.19 40.78
N LEU A 17 -87.73 -27.67 41.98
CA LEU A 17 -88.04 -28.33 43.23
C LEU A 17 -89.02 -27.47 44.01
N GLU A 18 -90.17 -28.06 44.32
CA GLU A 18 -91.13 -27.48 45.25
C GLU A 18 -90.82 -28.03 46.64
N PHE A 19 -90.68 -27.14 47.62
CA PHE A 19 -90.54 -27.53 49.01
C PHE A 19 -91.69 -26.92 49.81
N ASP A 20 -92.19 -27.69 50.75
CA ASP A 20 -93.11 -27.26 51.79
C ASP A 20 -92.61 -27.85 53.12
N TYR A 21 -92.31 -26.98 54.06
CA TYR A 21 -91.75 -27.33 55.36
C TYR A 21 -92.57 -26.69 56.50
N ASN A 22 -92.81 -27.49 57.54
CA ASN A 22 -93.68 -27.14 58.67
C ASN A 22 -95.12 -26.78 58.28
N ASN A 23 -95.78 -27.65 57.50
CA ASN A 23 -97.23 -27.63 57.30
C ASN A 23 -97.71 -26.28 56.75
N ASP A 24 -97.23 -25.91 55.56
CA ASP A 24 -97.54 -24.69 54.79
C ASP A 24 -96.92 -23.37 55.29
N MET A 25 -96.16 -23.36 56.39
CA MET A 25 -95.53 -22.11 56.87
C MET A 25 -94.39 -21.63 55.96
N TYR A 26 -93.66 -22.55 55.31
CA TYR A 26 -92.59 -22.22 54.38
C TYR A 26 -92.71 -23.10 53.13
N GLN A 27 -93.33 -22.53 52.10
CA GLN A 27 -93.41 -23.13 50.79
C GLN A 27 -92.72 -22.26 49.74
N GLY A 28 -92.10 -22.90 48.76
CA GLY A 28 -91.41 -22.20 47.69
C GLY A 28 -91.00 -23.12 46.56
N LYS A 29 -90.65 -22.50 45.43
CA LYS A 29 -90.06 -23.19 44.29
C LYS A 29 -88.61 -22.77 44.14
N MET A 30 -87.73 -23.73 43.91
CA MET A 30 -86.31 -23.51 43.66
C MET A 30 -85.91 -24.18 42.35
N THR A 31 -85.32 -23.42 41.44
CA THR A 31 -84.76 -23.94 40.20
C THR A 31 -83.26 -24.16 40.38
N ILE A 32 -82.80 -25.40 40.18
CA ILE A 32 -81.38 -25.74 40.16
C ILE A 32 -80.98 -26.02 38.72
N TYR A 33 -80.02 -25.25 38.19
CA TYR A 33 -79.51 -25.40 36.83
C TYR A 33 -78.46 -26.50 36.75
N ASN A 34 -78.43 -27.23 35.65
CA ASN A 34 -77.48 -28.32 35.43
C ASN A 34 -76.05 -27.79 35.28
N PRO A 35 -75.15 -28.06 36.25
CA PRO A 35 -73.78 -27.55 36.20
C PRO A 35 -72.97 -28.19 35.06
N ASN A 36 -73.33 -29.40 34.61
CA ASN A 36 -72.61 -30.12 33.57
C ASN A 36 -72.85 -29.54 32.17
N LYS A 37 -73.93 -28.77 31.96
CA LYS A 37 -74.23 -28.11 30.68
C LYS A 37 -73.32 -26.91 30.40
N TYR A 38 -72.78 -26.29 31.45
CA TYR A 38 -72.09 -25.00 31.34
C TYR A 38 -70.61 -25.03 31.75
N SER A 39 -70.07 -26.17 32.21
CA SER A 39 -68.76 -26.19 32.90
C SER A 39 -67.57 -26.74 32.13
N ILE A 40 -67.74 -27.38 30.96
CA ILE A 40 -66.63 -28.14 30.35
C ILE A 40 -66.18 -27.56 29.01
N ASP A 41 -67.08 -27.24 28.08
CA ASP A 41 -66.65 -26.98 26.69
C ASP A 41 -66.08 -25.58 26.46
N THR A 42 -66.49 -24.57 27.22
CA THR A 42 -66.06 -23.17 26.98
C THR A 42 -64.73 -22.81 27.63
N GLN A 43 -64.28 -23.55 28.65
CA GLN A 43 -63.06 -23.21 29.38
C GLN A 43 -61.80 -23.91 28.82
N THR A 44 -61.93 -25.11 28.25
CA THR A 44 -60.83 -25.81 27.57
C THR A 44 -60.48 -25.19 26.21
N ASP A 45 -61.47 -24.72 25.44
CA ASP A 45 -61.25 -24.13 24.12
C ASP A 45 -60.51 -22.79 24.19
N LEU A 46 -60.81 -21.96 25.20
CA LEU A 46 -60.10 -20.70 25.44
C LEU A 46 -58.63 -20.95 25.81
N THR A 47 -58.34 -22.02 26.57
CA THR A 47 -56.96 -22.36 26.92
C THR A 47 -56.17 -22.99 25.77
N GLY A 48 -56.84 -23.69 24.84
CA GLY A 48 -56.20 -24.28 23.66
C GLY A 48 -55.73 -23.23 22.66
N GLN A 49 -56.58 -22.25 22.33
CA GLN A 49 -56.21 -21.15 21.43
C GLN A 49 -55.02 -20.33 21.97
N ASP A 50 -55.01 -20.02 23.26
CA ASP A 50 -53.91 -19.32 23.92
C ASP A 50 -52.59 -20.10 23.91
N ILE A 51 -52.64 -21.44 23.85
CA ILE A 51 -51.47 -22.31 23.74
C ILE A 51 -50.96 -22.30 22.31
N ASP A 52 -51.86 -22.50 21.32
CA ASP A 52 -51.50 -22.51 19.90
C ASP A 52 -50.87 -21.17 19.46
N GLU A 53 -51.39 -20.04 19.93
CA GLU A 53 -50.80 -18.72 19.65
C GLU A 53 -49.39 -18.56 20.23
N LYS A 54 -49.15 -19.09 21.43
CA LYS A 54 -47.83 -19.05 22.07
C LYS A 54 -46.85 -19.98 21.35
N ASP A 55 -47.28 -21.17 20.95
CA ASP A 55 -46.45 -22.13 20.23
C ASP A 55 -46.02 -21.57 18.86
N ASN A 56 -46.95 -20.98 18.11
CA ASN A 56 -46.62 -20.28 16.86
C ASN A 56 -45.59 -19.17 17.07
N LYS A 57 -45.74 -18.38 18.15
CA LYS A 57 -44.78 -17.33 18.49
C LYS A 57 -43.41 -17.88 18.88
N ILE A 58 -43.37 -19.03 19.57
CA ILE A 58 -42.13 -19.73 19.91
C ILE A 58 -41.42 -20.22 18.64
N ASP A 59 -42.17 -20.78 17.68
CA ASP A 59 -41.62 -21.25 16.41
C ASP A 59 -41.03 -20.10 15.59
N ASP A 60 -41.74 -18.98 15.49
CA ASP A 60 -41.26 -17.76 14.82
C ASP A 60 -40.00 -17.21 15.47
N LEU A 61 -39.97 -17.13 16.80
CA LEU A 61 -38.79 -16.69 17.54
C LEU A 61 -37.62 -17.65 17.34
N THR A 62 -37.87 -18.96 17.34
CA THR A 62 -36.84 -19.99 17.11
C THR A 62 -36.24 -19.86 15.72
N LYS A 63 -37.05 -19.59 14.70
CA LYS A 63 -36.59 -19.34 13.34
C LYS A 63 -35.74 -18.07 13.26
N ASN A 64 -36.20 -16.98 13.87
CA ASN A 64 -35.45 -15.73 13.92
C ASN A 64 -34.10 -15.88 14.63
N ILE A 65 -34.04 -16.66 15.72
CA ILE A 65 -32.78 -16.96 16.41
C ILE A 65 -31.80 -17.67 15.47
N LYS A 66 -32.23 -18.71 14.76
CA LYS A 66 -31.37 -19.43 13.81
C LYS A 66 -30.86 -18.53 12.68
N ASP A 67 -31.72 -17.65 12.16
CA ASP A 67 -31.32 -16.72 11.10
C ASP A 67 -30.27 -15.71 11.61
N LEU A 68 -30.43 -15.22 12.84
CA LEU A 68 -29.44 -14.35 13.49
C LEU A 68 -28.13 -15.07 13.78
N GLU A 69 -28.17 -16.33 14.23
CA GLU A 69 -26.97 -17.15 14.45
C GLU A 69 -26.17 -17.33 13.15
N ASN A 70 -26.86 -17.58 12.04
CA ASN A 70 -26.21 -17.67 10.72
C ASN A 70 -25.59 -16.35 10.29
N GLN A 71 -26.29 -15.22 10.47
CA GLN A 71 -25.75 -13.89 10.17
C GLN A 71 -24.51 -13.56 11.01
N ILE A 72 -24.51 -13.92 12.29
CA ILE A 72 -23.36 -13.73 13.19
C ILE A 72 -22.16 -14.55 12.70
N LYS A 73 -22.40 -15.80 12.25
CA LYS A 73 -21.35 -16.65 11.70
C LYS A 73 -20.74 -16.04 10.44
N ASP A 74 -21.57 -15.63 9.48
CA ASP A 74 -21.11 -15.03 8.23
C ASP A 74 -20.31 -13.74 8.47
N LEU A 75 -20.74 -12.92 9.43
CA LEU A 75 -20.02 -11.70 9.83
C LEU A 75 -18.66 -12.01 10.46
N ASN A 76 -18.57 -13.07 11.27
CA ASN A 76 -17.30 -13.50 11.87
C ASN A 76 -16.34 -14.04 10.80
N ASP A 77 -16.83 -14.83 9.86
CA ASP A 77 -16.02 -15.36 8.75
C ASP A 77 -15.47 -14.21 7.90
N LYS A 78 -16.32 -13.22 7.56
CA LYS A 78 -15.89 -12.02 6.82
C LYS A 78 -14.88 -11.18 7.59
N LYS A 79 -15.07 -11.02 8.90
CA LYS A 79 -14.12 -10.33 9.77
C LYS A 79 -12.74 -11.01 9.76
N GLN A 80 -12.70 -12.34 9.77
CA GLN A 80 -11.45 -13.09 9.71
C GLN A 80 -10.75 -12.97 8.34
N GLU A 81 -11.53 -12.97 7.26
CA GLU A 81 -11.01 -12.72 5.91
C GLU A 81 -10.41 -11.32 5.78
N ASP A 82 -11.14 -10.29 6.24
CA ASP A 82 -10.67 -8.91 6.22
C ASP A 82 -9.43 -8.72 7.09
N GLN A 83 -9.35 -9.39 8.25
CA GLN A 83 -8.16 -9.37 9.10
C GLN A 83 -6.93 -9.96 8.38
N SER A 84 -7.11 -11.09 7.69
CA SER A 84 -6.03 -11.72 6.89
C SER A 84 -5.55 -10.79 5.78
N LYS A 85 -6.46 -10.12 5.07
CA LYS A 85 -6.12 -9.13 4.03
C LYS A 85 -5.36 -7.93 4.60
N ILE A 86 -5.76 -7.44 5.78
CA ILE A 86 -5.08 -6.34 6.46
C ILE A 86 -3.63 -6.73 6.77
N ASP A 87 -3.41 -7.94 7.26
CA ASP A 87 -2.06 -8.37 7.64
C ASP A 87 -1.17 -8.59 6.40
N GLU A 88 -1.69 -9.16 5.30
CA GLU A 88 -0.99 -9.21 4.01
C GLU A 88 -0.62 -7.82 3.47
N LEU A 89 -1.53 -6.85 3.59
CA LEU A 89 -1.28 -5.48 3.13
C LEU A 89 -0.23 -4.78 3.99
N LYS A 90 -0.18 -5.04 5.30
CA LYS A 90 0.88 -4.51 6.19
C LYS A 90 2.24 -5.06 5.80
N GLU A 91 2.35 -6.36 5.52
CA GLU A 91 3.61 -6.98 5.09
C GLU A 91 4.11 -6.39 3.76
N LYS A 92 3.21 -6.22 2.78
CA LYS A 92 3.53 -5.56 1.50
C LYS A 92 3.97 -4.11 1.69
N LEU A 93 3.31 -3.38 2.59
CA LEU A 93 3.66 -2.00 2.90
C LEU A 93 5.07 -1.90 3.49
N GLU A 94 5.42 -2.79 4.42
CA GLU A 94 6.74 -2.79 5.07
C GLU A 94 7.85 -3.15 4.07
N SER A 95 7.62 -4.18 3.26
CA SER A 95 8.53 -4.55 2.16
C SER A 95 8.76 -3.39 1.17
N CYS A 96 7.71 -2.62 0.86
CA CYS A 96 7.80 -1.45 0.00
C CYS A 96 8.64 -0.33 0.63
N LYS A 97 8.49 -0.07 1.93
CA LYS A 97 9.33 0.91 2.65
C LYS A 97 10.80 0.52 2.64
N ASP A 98 11.11 -0.74 2.98
CA ASP A 98 12.47 -1.26 2.99
C ASP A 98 13.15 -1.11 1.62
N ASN A 99 12.43 -1.45 0.55
CA ASN A 99 12.93 -1.26 -0.81
C ASN A 99 13.11 0.22 -1.15
N GLY A 100 12.19 1.09 -0.71
CA GLY A 100 12.32 2.54 -0.86
C GLY A 100 13.57 3.11 -0.17
N GLU A 101 13.92 2.61 1.01
CA GLU A 101 15.14 3.02 1.73
C GLU A 101 16.41 2.53 1.02
N LYS A 102 16.44 1.27 0.56
CA LYS A 102 17.55 0.73 -0.23
C LYS A 102 17.80 1.54 -1.49
N LEU A 103 16.75 1.88 -2.24
CA LEU A 103 16.85 2.69 -3.45
C LEU A 103 17.37 4.11 -3.17
N LYS A 104 16.96 4.73 -2.04
CA LYS A 104 17.51 6.03 -1.63
C LYS A 104 19.00 5.95 -1.33
N GLN A 105 19.45 4.89 -0.64
CA GLN A 105 20.87 4.67 -0.34
C GLN A 105 21.69 4.43 -1.62
N GLU A 106 21.17 3.62 -2.54
CA GLU A 106 21.82 3.36 -3.83
C GLU A 106 21.94 4.64 -4.67
N LYS A 107 20.87 5.43 -4.74
CA LYS A 107 20.90 6.73 -5.41
C LYS A 107 21.97 7.66 -4.84
N ALA A 108 22.08 7.75 -3.50
CA ALA A 108 23.09 8.60 -2.86
C ALA A 108 24.52 8.15 -3.21
N LYS A 109 24.78 6.84 -3.25
CA LYS A 109 26.08 6.29 -3.66
C LYS A 109 26.41 6.62 -5.11
N LEU A 110 25.44 6.49 -6.01
CA LEU A 110 25.64 6.83 -7.44
C LEU A 110 25.89 8.32 -7.64
N GLU A 111 25.18 9.19 -6.90
CA GLU A 111 25.42 10.64 -6.93
C GLU A 111 26.82 11.02 -6.44
N GLU A 112 27.33 10.33 -5.42
CA GLU A 112 28.71 10.48 -4.93
C GLU A 112 29.73 10.02 -5.97
N GLU A 113 29.53 8.85 -6.57
CA GLU A 113 30.42 8.32 -7.62
C GLU A 113 30.49 9.23 -8.85
N ILE A 114 29.36 9.83 -9.25
CA ILE A 114 29.32 10.82 -10.33
C ILE A 114 30.15 12.05 -9.96
N ARG A 115 29.98 12.58 -8.75
CA ARG A 115 30.75 13.75 -8.28
C ARG A 115 32.25 13.49 -8.26
N ASP A 116 32.66 12.30 -7.84
CA ASP A 116 34.07 11.90 -7.83
C ASP A 116 34.64 11.80 -9.24
N LYS A 117 33.88 11.23 -10.18
CA LYS A 117 34.26 11.18 -11.60
C LYS A 117 34.36 12.58 -12.21
N ASP A 118 33.41 13.47 -11.94
CA ASP A 118 33.45 14.86 -12.41
C ASP A 118 34.69 15.60 -11.89
N ASN A 119 35.00 15.43 -10.59
CA ASN A 119 36.23 15.97 -9.99
C ASN A 119 37.48 15.43 -10.68
N LYS A 120 37.52 14.12 -10.97
CA LYS A 120 38.66 13.51 -11.65
C LYS A 120 38.81 14.02 -13.08
N ILE A 121 37.72 14.21 -13.81
CA ILE A 121 37.71 14.81 -15.15
C ILE A 121 38.24 16.24 -15.10
N ALA A 122 37.80 17.05 -14.12
CA ALA A 122 38.28 18.42 -13.96
C ALA A 122 39.79 18.47 -13.69
N GLN A 123 40.31 17.58 -12.85
CA GLN A 123 41.74 17.46 -12.58
C GLN A 123 42.53 17.08 -13.85
N LEU A 124 42.08 16.05 -14.58
CA LEU A 124 42.74 15.61 -15.82
C LEU A 124 42.72 16.70 -16.89
N ASN A 125 41.62 17.45 -17.01
CA ASN A 125 41.54 18.57 -17.94
C ASN A 125 42.53 19.68 -17.58
N LYS A 126 42.72 19.96 -16.29
CA LYS A 126 43.74 20.91 -15.83
C LYS A 126 45.14 20.41 -16.18
N GLU A 127 45.45 19.15 -15.90
CA GLU A 127 46.73 18.53 -16.23
C GLU A 127 47.02 18.58 -17.74
N ILE A 128 46.03 18.27 -18.58
CA ILE A 128 46.13 18.39 -20.05
C ILE A 128 46.43 19.83 -20.46
N LYS A 129 45.78 20.82 -19.85
CA LYS A 129 46.02 22.24 -20.13
C LYS A 129 47.43 22.64 -19.73
N ASP A 130 47.88 22.23 -18.55
CA ASP A 130 49.21 22.53 -18.04
C ASP A 130 50.30 21.89 -18.93
N LEU A 131 50.11 20.63 -19.36
CA LEU A 131 51.02 19.96 -20.31
C LEU A 131 51.05 20.64 -21.68
N LYS A 132 49.90 21.07 -22.20
CA LYS A 132 49.84 21.83 -23.46
C LYS A 132 50.59 23.15 -23.38
N ASN A 133 50.50 23.84 -22.24
CA ASN A 133 51.20 25.09 -22.00
C ASN A 133 52.71 24.88 -21.75
N SER A 134 53.09 23.78 -21.11
CA SER A 134 54.49 23.45 -20.77
C SER A 134 55.25 22.82 -21.93
N ASN A 135 54.58 22.35 -22.98
CA ASN A 135 55.24 22.02 -24.23
C ASN A 135 55.71 23.33 -24.87
N ASN A 136 56.90 23.81 -24.46
CA ASN A 136 57.65 24.97 -24.95
C ASN A 136 58.05 24.85 -26.44
N ASN A 137 57.22 24.22 -27.26
CA ASN A 137 57.42 24.07 -28.68
C ASN A 137 57.54 25.45 -29.34
N ASP A 138 56.78 26.46 -28.89
CA ASP A 138 56.84 27.79 -29.47
C ASP A 138 58.19 28.49 -29.20
N GLU A 139 58.73 28.36 -27.98
CA GLU A 139 60.06 28.91 -27.64
C GLU A 139 61.18 28.17 -28.40
N LEU A 140 61.12 26.83 -28.44
CA LEU A 140 62.08 26.02 -29.19
C LEU A 140 61.99 26.28 -30.70
N ILE A 141 60.79 26.47 -31.26
CA ILE A 141 60.58 26.84 -32.67
C ILE A 141 61.17 28.23 -32.96
N ALA A 142 60.98 29.19 -32.05
CA ALA A 142 61.55 30.52 -32.18
C ALA A 142 63.09 30.48 -32.16
N GLU A 143 63.68 29.75 -31.21
CA GLU A 143 65.13 29.56 -31.11
C GLU A 143 65.70 28.86 -32.36
N ILE A 144 65.07 27.79 -32.83
CA ILE A 144 65.45 27.10 -34.08
C ILE A 144 65.38 28.05 -35.27
N THR A 145 64.38 28.93 -35.33
CA THR A 145 64.22 29.89 -36.42
C THR A 145 65.35 30.94 -36.40
N GLN A 146 65.67 31.48 -35.22
CA GLN A 146 66.78 32.41 -35.04
C GLN A 146 68.13 31.79 -35.43
N LEU A 147 68.40 30.56 -34.96
CA LEU A 147 69.63 29.84 -35.31
C LEU A 147 69.73 29.56 -36.81
N LYS A 148 68.61 29.25 -37.48
CA LYS A 148 68.57 29.07 -38.94
C LYS A 148 68.92 30.35 -39.69
N ASP A 149 68.40 31.49 -39.25
CA ASP A 149 68.67 32.78 -39.90
C ASP A 149 70.11 33.24 -39.66
N GLU A 150 70.64 33.03 -38.45
CA GLU A 150 72.05 33.29 -38.15
C GLU A 150 72.99 32.41 -38.98
N LEU A 151 72.66 31.13 -39.15
CA LEU A 151 73.42 30.20 -39.98
C LEU A 151 73.45 30.64 -41.45
N LYS A 152 72.31 31.11 -42.00
CA LYS A 152 72.28 31.69 -43.36
C LYS A 152 73.15 32.94 -43.47
N ARG A 153 73.12 33.83 -42.47
CA ARG A 153 73.95 35.04 -42.46
C ARG A 153 75.44 34.68 -42.46
N LEU A 154 75.86 33.75 -41.60
CA LEU A 154 77.25 33.29 -41.53
C LEU A 154 77.70 32.56 -42.81
N GLN A 155 76.79 31.83 -43.48
CA GLN A 155 77.07 31.24 -44.79
C GLN A 155 77.31 32.31 -45.86
N TYR A 156 76.49 33.36 -45.90
CA TYR A 156 76.66 34.49 -46.80
C TYR A 156 77.98 35.24 -46.54
N GLU A 157 78.28 35.53 -45.28
CA GLU A 157 79.52 36.19 -44.89
C GLU A 157 80.76 35.36 -45.26
N ASN A 158 80.74 34.04 -45.02
CA ASN A 158 81.81 33.14 -45.46
C ASN A 158 81.98 33.10 -46.98
N ALA A 159 80.88 33.14 -47.74
CA ALA A 159 80.95 33.18 -49.20
C ALA A 159 81.62 34.47 -49.68
N LYS A 160 81.23 35.61 -49.10
CA LYS A 160 81.82 36.91 -49.40
C LYS A 160 83.30 36.97 -49.04
N LEU A 161 83.68 36.50 -47.85
CA LEU A 161 85.08 36.45 -47.42
C LEU A 161 85.94 35.57 -48.34
N LYS A 162 85.40 34.47 -48.87
CA LYS A 162 86.11 33.64 -49.86
C LYS A 162 86.34 34.37 -51.18
N GLU A 163 85.37 35.17 -51.63
CA GLU A 163 85.49 36.01 -52.83
C GLU A 163 86.52 37.12 -52.63
N ASP A 164 86.43 37.85 -51.51
CA ASP A 164 87.36 38.91 -51.13
C ASP A 164 88.79 38.36 -51.03
N TYR A 165 88.98 37.22 -50.35
CA TYR A 165 90.28 36.55 -50.23
C TYR A 165 90.86 36.15 -51.59
N SER A 166 90.03 35.62 -52.48
CA SER A 166 90.47 35.23 -53.83
C SER A 166 90.91 36.47 -54.62
N SER A 167 90.16 37.56 -54.54
CA SER A 167 90.50 38.83 -55.21
C SER A 167 91.83 39.41 -54.71
N THR A 168 92.01 39.52 -53.38
CA THR A 168 93.26 40.02 -52.80
C THR A 168 94.46 39.13 -53.14
N LYS A 169 94.27 37.81 -53.20
CA LYS A 169 95.34 36.90 -53.62
C LYS A 169 95.80 37.17 -55.05
N TRP A 170 94.85 37.37 -55.97
CA TRP A 170 95.15 37.71 -57.36
C TRP A 170 95.85 39.07 -57.48
N GLU A 171 95.39 40.08 -56.75
CA GLU A 171 96.03 41.40 -56.70
C GLU A 171 97.49 41.32 -56.21
N LEU A 172 97.74 40.54 -55.15
CA LEU A 172 99.08 40.33 -54.62
C LEU A 172 100.01 39.61 -55.61
N GLU A 173 99.50 38.59 -56.31
CA GLU A 173 100.25 37.89 -57.36
C GLU A 173 100.61 38.84 -58.51
N ALA A 174 99.64 39.64 -58.98
CA ALA A 174 99.87 40.64 -60.02
C ALA A 174 100.87 41.73 -59.62
N GLU A 175 100.88 42.17 -58.36
CA GLU A 175 101.81 43.20 -57.88
C GLU A 175 103.25 42.65 -57.72
N LYS A 176 103.39 41.37 -57.34
CA LYS A 176 104.70 40.69 -57.33
C LYS A 176 105.29 40.57 -58.73
N GLU A 177 104.48 40.30 -59.75
CA GLU A 177 104.94 40.24 -61.14
C GLU A 177 105.40 41.61 -61.69
N LYS A 178 104.87 42.72 -61.17
CA LYS A 178 105.29 44.07 -61.58
C LYS A 178 106.58 44.56 -60.90
N THR A 179 106.94 43.98 -59.76
CA THR A 179 108.04 44.45 -58.90
C THR A 179 109.27 43.53 -58.91
N GLY A 180 109.20 42.36 -59.57
CA GLY A 180 110.33 41.46 -59.82
C GLY A 180 110.84 41.55 -61.25
#